data_AF-A0A2E7ABJ2-F1
#
_entry.id   AF-A0A2E7ABJ2-F1
#
_cell.length_a   1.000
_cell.length_b   1.000
_cell.length_c   1.000
_cell.angle_alpha   90.00
_cell.angle_beta   90.00
_cell.angle_gamma   90.00
#
_symmetry.space_group_name_H-M   'P 1'
#
loop_
_entity.id
_entity.type
_entity.pdbx_description
1 polymer ?
#
loop_
_entity_poly.entity_id
_entity_poly.type
_entity_poly.pdbx_seq_one_letter_code
_entity_poly.pdbx_strand_id
1 'polypeptide(L)'
;MTEEWLLMRCSCGHAFGSKSGGAARCTRCDSSSSKRVGAFGDGFELFEAVSAANLPKEVARQIALLAHSPERLPKQPKRSSPASTRDLLSAMRSATDSSGHLTIPSLANELQGLDISEPTAERLIGQAEMEGALVRSGKESWCWLQQSS
;
A
#
# COMPACT_ATOMS: atom_id res chain seq x y z
N MET A 1 -4.46 10.47 41.11
CA MET A 1 -4.19 9.05 40.78
C MET A 1 -3.79 9.03 39.33
N THR A 2 -2.56 8.63 39.01
CA THR A 2 -2.09 8.53 37.62
C THR A 2 -2.77 7.32 36.97
N GLU A 3 -3.52 7.56 35.90
CA GLU A 3 -4.11 6.49 35.10
C GLU A 3 -2.97 5.69 34.44
N GLU A 4 -2.72 4.48 34.94
CA GLU A 4 -1.68 3.61 34.41
C GLU A 4 -2.26 2.73 33.29
N TRP A 5 -1.52 2.65 32.18
CA TRP A 5 -1.88 1.84 31.01
C TRP A 5 -1.17 0.49 31.07
N LEU A 6 -1.92 -0.61 30.99
CA LEU A 6 -1.42 -1.95 31.20
C LEU A 6 -1.35 -2.73 29.88
N LEU A 7 -0.21 -3.36 29.63
CA LEU A 7 -0.06 -4.36 28.58
C LEU A 7 -0.40 -5.73 29.13
N MET A 8 -1.37 -6.40 28.49
CA MET A 8 -1.86 -7.72 28.87
C MET A 8 -1.54 -8.73 27.79
N ARG A 9 -1.20 -9.97 28.17
CA ARG A 9 -1.01 -11.11 27.28
C ARG A 9 -2.05 -12.17 27.59
N CYS A 10 -2.91 -12.46 26.62
CA CYS A 10 -3.90 -13.52 26.73
C CYS A 10 -3.26 -14.90 26.57
N SER A 11 -3.88 -15.92 27.17
CA SER A 11 -3.53 -17.33 26.94
C SER A 11 -3.61 -17.76 25.46
N CYS A 12 -4.42 -17.08 24.63
CA CYS A 12 -4.45 -17.29 23.18
C CYS A 12 -3.22 -16.74 22.43
N GLY A 13 -2.31 -16.06 23.14
CA GLY A 13 -1.12 -15.46 22.57
C GLY A 13 -1.31 -14.04 22.03
N HIS A 14 -2.50 -13.46 22.08
CA HIS A 14 -2.72 -12.05 21.70
C HIS A 14 -2.31 -11.10 22.83
N ALA A 15 -1.60 -10.03 22.48
CA ALA A 15 -1.31 -8.92 23.39
C ALA A 15 -2.32 -7.78 23.19
N PHE A 16 -2.75 -7.13 24.26
CA PHE A 16 -3.73 -6.04 24.20
C PHE A 16 -3.54 -5.06 25.37
N GLY A 17 -4.07 -3.85 25.22
CA GLY A 17 -4.02 -2.81 26.24
C GLY A 17 -5.23 -2.83 27.17
N SER A 18 -5.05 -2.40 28.42
CA SER A 18 -6.14 -2.19 29.38
C SER A 18 -5.83 -1.03 30.32
N LYS A 19 -6.86 -0.31 30.77
CA LYS A 19 -6.70 0.69 31.85
C LYS A 19 -6.57 -0.01 33.20
N SER A 20 -5.73 0.52 34.08
CA SER A 20 -5.63 0.04 35.45
C SER A 20 -6.98 0.13 36.18
N GLY A 21 -7.40 -0.97 36.80
CA GLY A 21 -8.69 -1.09 37.51
C GLY A 21 -9.87 -1.58 36.66
N GLY A 22 -9.72 -1.74 35.34
CA GLY A 22 -10.75 -2.30 34.46
C GLY A 22 -10.74 -3.82 34.37
N ALA A 23 -11.90 -4.43 34.09
CA ALA A 23 -11.98 -5.85 33.73
C ALA A 23 -11.41 -6.08 32.32
N ALA A 24 -10.15 -6.48 32.25
CA ALA A 24 -9.45 -6.71 30.99
C ALA A 24 -9.97 -7.98 30.30
N ARG A 25 -10.54 -7.82 29.09
CA ARG A 25 -10.95 -8.94 28.22
C ARG A 25 -10.14 -8.91 26.95
N CYS A 26 -9.75 -10.09 26.47
CA CYS A 26 -8.98 -10.19 25.24
C CYS A 26 -9.81 -9.72 24.04
N THR A 27 -9.30 -8.73 23.31
CA THR A 27 -9.95 -8.17 22.10
C THR A 27 -10.07 -9.16 20.93
N ARG A 28 -9.43 -10.33 21.01
CA ARG A 28 -9.45 -11.36 19.96
C ARG A 28 -10.32 -12.57 20.28
N CYS A 29 -10.29 -13.04 21.52
CA CYS A 29 -10.99 -14.28 21.93
C CYS A 29 -11.96 -14.09 23.09
N ASP A 30 -12.10 -12.85 23.58
CA ASP A 30 -12.98 -12.44 24.67
C ASP A 30 -12.77 -13.13 26.04
N SER A 31 -11.68 -13.89 26.16
CA SER A 31 -11.32 -14.52 27.43
C SER A 31 -10.78 -13.50 28.43
N SER A 32 -11.08 -13.73 29.72
CA SER A 32 -10.50 -13.00 30.86
C SER A 32 -9.14 -13.58 31.28
N SER A 33 -8.72 -14.69 30.68
CA SER A 33 -7.45 -15.36 30.96
C SER A 33 -6.29 -14.58 30.33
N SER A 34 -5.85 -13.55 31.05
CA SER A 34 -4.74 -12.68 30.63
C SER A 34 -3.82 -12.36 31.79
N LYS A 35 -2.54 -12.14 31.49
CA LYS A 35 -1.51 -11.77 32.45
C LYS A 35 -0.97 -10.39 32.12
N ARG A 36 -0.69 -9.58 33.14
CA ARG A 36 0.01 -8.30 32.97
C ARG A 36 1.46 -8.58 32.56
N VAL A 37 1.93 -7.88 31.52
CA VAL A 37 3.29 -7.97 30.99
C VAL A 37 4.05 -6.66 31.16
N GLY A 38 3.34 -5.53 31.19
CA GLY A 38 3.96 -4.22 31.38
C GLY A 38 2.96 -3.16 31.84
N ALA A 39 3.48 -2.02 32.27
CA ALA A 39 2.74 -0.84 32.66
C ALA A 39 3.42 0.39 32.05
N PHE A 40 2.62 1.35 31.59
CA PHE A 40 3.04 2.52 30.83
C PHE A 40 2.36 3.77 31.37
N GLY A 41 3.07 4.90 31.32
CA GLY A 41 2.57 6.19 31.79
C GLY A 41 1.65 6.86 30.76
N ASP A 42 1.79 6.50 29.48
CA ASP A 42 1.05 7.09 28.38
C ASP A 42 0.43 6.04 27.44
N GLY A 43 -0.67 6.43 26.78
CA GLY A 43 -1.38 5.58 25.84
C GLY A 43 -0.57 5.30 24.56
N PHE A 44 0.30 6.23 24.14
CA PHE A 44 1.14 6.04 22.96
C PHE A 44 2.21 4.96 23.20
N GLU A 45 2.88 4.98 24.36
CA GLU A 45 3.86 3.95 24.73
C GLU A 45 3.20 2.57 24.81
N LEU A 46 1.99 2.48 25.36
CA LEU A 46 1.21 1.25 25.36
C LEU A 46 0.90 0.78 23.92
N PHE A 47 0.51 1.70 23.03
CA PHE A 47 0.22 1.37 21.63
C PHE A 47 1.43 0.78 20.91
N GLU A 48 2.62 1.38 21.06
CA GLU A 48 3.86 0.85 20.49
C GLU A 48 4.17 -0.54 21.04
N ALA A 49 4.04 -0.74 22.35
CA ALA A 49 4.30 -2.02 23.00
C ALA A 49 3.31 -3.12 22.57
N VAL A 50 2.02 -2.80 22.44
CA VAL A 50 0.99 -3.72 21.92
C VAL A 50 1.29 -4.09 20.46
N SER A 51 1.66 -3.11 19.65
CA SER A 51 1.98 -3.31 18.23
C SER A 51 3.20 -4.23 18.06
N ALA A 52 4.28 -3.94 18.79
CA ALA A 52 5.48 -4.77 18.79
C ALA A 52 5.22 -6.21 19.28
N ALA A 53 4.43 -6.37 20.34
CA ALA A 53 4.12 -7.69 20.92
C ALA A 53 3.22 -8.58 20.03
N ASN A 54 2.51 -7.98 19.09
CA ASN A 54 1.64 -8.67 18.13
C ASN A 54 2.27 -8.85 16.74
N LEU A 55 3.44 -8.26 16.49
CA LEU A 55 4.09 -8.34 15.18
C LEU A 55 4.69 -9.74 14.97
N PRO A 56 4.34 -10.46 13.89
CA PRO A 56 5.00 -11.72 13.57
C PRO A 56 6.48 -11.51 13.28
N LYS A 57 7.34 -12.41 13.78
CA LYS A 57 8.81 -12.31 13.63
C LYS A 57 9.26 -12.18 12.17
N GLU A 58 8.59 -12.88 11.26
CA GLU A 58 8.90 -12.80 9.83
C GLU A 58 8.63 -11.40 9.27
N VAL A 59 7.48 -10.81 9.62
CA VAL A 59 7.13 -9.44 9.21
C VAL A 59 8.08 -8.42 9.85
N ALA A 60 8.43 -8.60 11.13
CA ALA A 60 9.41 -7.77 11.81
C ALA A 60 10.78 -7.79 11.11
N ARG A 61 11.22 -8.98 10.67
CA ARG A 61 12.47 -9.14 9.91
C ARG A 61 12.39 -8.46 8.55
N GLN A 62 11.27 -8.58 7.83
CA GLN A 62 11.09 -7.91 6.54
C GLN A 62 11.09 -6.39 6.67
N ILE A 63 10.42 -5.84 7.69
CA ILE A 63 10.45 -4.39 7.97
C ILE A 63 11.88 -3.94 8.29
N ALA A 64 12.62 -4.68 9.10
CA ALA A 64 14.02 -4.36 9.41
C ALA A 64 14.91 -4.41 8.15
N LEU A 65 14.72 -5.42 7.29
CA LEU A 65 15.44 -5.51 6.02
C LEU A 65 15.12 -4.33 5.09
N LEU A 66 13.86 -3.89 5.02
CA LEU A 66 13.48 -2.70 4.26
C LEU A 66 14.07 -1.42 4.85
N ALA A 67 14.10 -1.29 6.17
CA ALA A 67 14.69 -0.13 6.85
C ALA A 67 16.21 -0.06 6.70
N HIS A 68 16.89 -1.21 6.60
CA HIS A 68 18.34 -1.32 6.46
C HIS A 68 18.83 -1.50 5.03
N SER A 69 17.93 -1.68 4.05
CA SER A 69 18.30 -1.72 2.64
C SER A 69 18.28 -0.30 2.06
N PRO A 70 19.44 0.32 1.78
CA PRO A 70 19.51 1.57 1.03
C PRO A 70 19.20 1.38 -0.47
N GLU A 71 18.81 0.18 -0.90
CA GLU A 71 18.47 -0.08 -2.30
C GLU A 71 17.06 0.45 -2.61
N ARG A 72 17.07 1.71 -3.04
CA ARG A 72 16.12 2.29 -3.98
C ARG A 72 14.65 2.14 -3.55
N LEU A 73 14.25 2.94 -2.56
CA LEU A 73 13.07 3.77 -2.83
C LEU A 73 13.34 4.40 -4.21
N PRO A 74 12.47 4.23 -5.23
CA PRO A 74 12.65 4.99 -6.45
C PRO A 74 12.86 6.43 -6.00
N LYS A 75 14.05 6.98 -6.31
CA LYS A 75 14.30 8.42 -6.11
C LYS A 75 13.04 9.05 -6.66
N GLN A 76 12.24 9.71 -5.81
CA GLN A 76 11.08 10.43 -6.32
C GLN A 76 11.62 11.22 -7.52
N PRO A 77 11.19 10.91 -8.75
CA PRO A 77 11.56 11.76 -9.86
C PRO A 77 11.10 13.13 -9.41
N LYS A 78 11.99 14.12 -9.56
CA LYS A 78 11.65 15.53 -9.34
C LYS A 78 10.23 15.71 -9.83
N ARG A 79 9.33 16.24 -8.99
CA ARG A 79 7.94 16.51 -9.37
C ARG A 79 7.95 17.37 -10.65
N SER A 80 8.04 16.74 -11.82
CA SER A 80 7.47 17.27 -13.04
C SER A 80 5.99 17.39 -12.74
N SER A 81 5.43 18.54 -13.12
CA SER A 81 4.03 18.88 -12.91
C SER A 81 3.15 17.63 -13.10
N PRO A 82 2.19 17.33 -12.19
CA PRO A 82 1.34 16.16 -12.37
C PRO A 82 0.75 16.23 -13.78
N ALA A 83 1.15 15.27 -14.63
CA ALA A 83 0.73 15.25 -16.02
C ALA A 83 -0.80 15.33 -16.03
N SER A 84 -1.34 16.28 -16.77
CA SER A 84 -2.79 16.43 -16.78
C SER A 84 -3.41 15.16 -17.35
N THR A 85 -4.63 14.82 -16.93
CA THR A 85 -5.35 13.65 -17.47
C THR A 85 -5.39 13.67 -19.00
N ARG A 86 -5.41 14.88 -19.60
CA ARG A 86 -5.36 15.08 -21.05
C ARG A 86 -4.01 14.65 -21.65
N ASP A 87 -2.90 14.96 -20.98
CA ASP A 87 -1.55 14.59 -21.46
C ASP A 87 -1.37 13.07 -21.41
N LEU A 88 -1.84 12.44 -20.34
CA LEU A 88 -1.82 10.99 -20.18
C LEU A 88 -2.68 10.29 -21.25
N LEU A 89 -3.90 10.79 -21.51
CA LEU A 89 -4.75 10.27 -22.58
C LEU A 89 -4.12 10.48 -23.97
N SER A 90 -3.47 11.62 -24.19
CA SER A 90 -2.75 11.89 -25.44
C SER A 90 -1.60 10.91 -25.63
N ALA A 91 -0.80 10.66 -24.58
CA ALA A 91 0.29 9.69 -24.61
C ALA A 91 -0.21 8.28 -24.93
N MET A 92 -1.31 7.85 -24.31
CA MET A 92 -1.93 6.55 -24.59
C MET A 92 -2.43 6.44 -26.04
N ARG A 93 -3.00 7.52 -26.59
CA ARG A 93 -3.42 7.54 -28.00
C ARG A 93 -2.24 7.52 -28.96
N SER A 94 -1.17 8.27 -28.68
CA SER A 94 0.06 8.27 -29.48
C SER A 94 0.76 6.92 -29.45
N ALA A 95 0.72 6.24 -28.31
CA ALA A 95 1.29 4.90 -28.13
C ALA A 95 0.47 3.78 -28.77
N THR A 96 -0.76 4.08 -29.23
CA THR A 96 -1.61 3.14 -29.93
C THR A 96 -1.20 3.09 -31.40
N ASP A 97 -0.91 1.90 -31.91
CA ASP A 97 -0.51 1.73 -33.30
C ASP A 97 -1.66 1.96 -34.30
N SER A 98 -1.34 1.95 -35.59
CA SER A 98 -2.32 2.11 -36.68
C SER A 98 -3.36 0.98 -36.75
N SER A 99 -3.11 -0.14 -36.09
CA SER A 99 -4.04 -1.26 -35.97
C SER A 99 -4.92 -1.19 -34.72
N GLY A 100 -4.79 -0.12 -33.91
CA GLY A 100 -5.59 0.10 -32.72
C GLY A 100 -5.08 -0.65 -31.48
N HIS A 101 -3.85 -1.16 -31.52
CA HIS A 101 -3.24 -1.89 -30.41
C HIS A 101 -2.27 -1.01 -29.62
N LEU A 102 -2.43 -1.04 -28.31
CA LEU A 102 -1.57 -0.39 -27.33
C LEU A 102 -0.74 -1.45 -26.62
N THR A 103 0.55 -1.19 -26.42
CA THR A 103 1.47 -2.08 -25.70
C THR A 103 2.17 -1.31 -24.57
N ILE A 104 2.65 -2.02 -23.55
CA ILE A 104 3.42 -1.39 -22.47
C ILE A 104 4.69 -0.71 -23.00
N PRO A 105 5.51 -1.33 -23.88
CA PRO A 105 6.72 -0.69 -24.39
C PRO A 105 6.44 0.57 -25.21
N SER A 106 5.38 0.57 -26.04
CA SER A 106 5.02 1.76 -26.82
C SER A 106 4.60 2.92 -25.91
N LEU A 107 3.80 2.63 -24.88
CA LEU A 107 3.39 3.65 -23.91
C LEU A 107 4.55 4.17 -23.06
N ALA A 108 5.45 3.29 -22.61
CA ALA A 108 6.62 3.68 -21.83
C ALA A 108 7.53 4.65 -22.61
N ASN A 109 7.74 4.40 -23.91
CA ASN A 109 8.50 5.30 -24.77
C ASN A 109 7.84 6.68 -24.93
N GLU A 110 6.51 6.73 -25.11
CA GLU A 110 5.77 7.99 -25.22
C GLU A 110 5.81 8.78 -23.90
N LEU A 111 5.62 8.11 -22.76
CA LEU A 111 5.72 8.76 -21.44
C LEU A 111 7.13 9.32 -21.18
N GLN A 112 8.17 8.57 -21.58
CA GLN A 112 9.55 9.04 -21.49
C GLN A 112 9.80 10.25 -22.39
N GLY A 113 9.24 10.28 -23.60
CA GLY A 113 9.32 11.42 -24.51
C GLY A 113 8.67 12.69 -23.97
N LEU A 114 7.66 12.55 -23.10
CA LEU A 114 6.95 13.64 -22.44
C LEU A 114 7.53 14.02 -21.06
N ASP A 115 8.65 13.42 -20.64
CA ASP A 115 9.25 13.58 -19.30
C ASP A 115 8.27 13.24 -18.14
N ILE A 116 7.32 12.34 -18.43
CA ILE A 116 6.33 11.83 -17.47
C ILE A 116 6.90 10.56 -16.83
N SER A 117 7.32 10.68 -15.57
CA SER A 117 7.87 9.54 -14.83
C SER A 117 6.81 8.79 -14.00
N GLU A 118 5.69 9.44 -13.66
CA GLU A 118 4.57 8.84 -12.92
C GLU A 118 3.24 9.42 -13.43
N PRO A 119 2.18 8.60 -13.60
CA PRO A 119 2.13 7.14 -13.40
C PRO A 119 2.89 6.33 -14.47
N THR A 120 3.38 5.13 -14.11
CA THR A 120 4.02 4.21 -15.07
C THR A 120 3.05 3.66 -16.12
N ALA A 121 3.57 3.19 -17.25
CA ALA A 121 2.78 2.62 -18.34
C ALA A 121 1.89 1.45 -17.88
N GLU A 122 2.41 0.57 -17.02
CA GLU A 122 1.67 -0.56 -16.46
C GLU A 122 0.51 -0.09 -15.59
N ARG A 123 0.73 0.94 -14.76
CA ARG A 123 -0.32 1.52 -13.91
C ARG A 123 -1.40 2.19 -14.74
N LEU A 124 -1.05 2.93 -15.79
CA LEU A 124 -2.02 3.56 -16.68
C LEU A 124 -2.87 2.52 -17.42
N ILE A 125 -2.24 1.50 -17.99
CA ILE A 125 -2.95 0.44 -18.69
C ILE A 125 -3.84 -0.35 -17.72
N GLY A 126 -3.32 -0.71 -16.55
CA GLY A 126 -4.09 -1.42 -15.54
C GLY A 126 -5.29 -0.62 -15.04
N GLN A 127 -5.14 0.69 -14.85
CA GLN A 127 -6.24 1.58 -14.49
C GLN A 127 -7.28 1.66 -15.61
N ALA A 128 -6.85 1.87 -16.86
CA ALA A 128 -7.75 1.96 -18.00
C ALA A 128 -8.47 0.64 -18.32
N GLU A 129 -7.83 -0.51 -18.06
CA GLU A 129 -8.45 -1.83 -18.12
C GLU A 129 -9.51 -1.99 -17.02
N MET A 130 -9.21 -1.57 -15.78
CA MET A 130 -10.17 -1.60 -14.66
C MET A 130 -11.38 -0.69 -14.88
N GLU A 131 -11.17 0.48 -15.49
CA GLU A 131 -12.23 1.45 -15.81
C GLU A 131 -13.03 1.07 -17.06
N GLY A 132 -12.64 0.00 -17.77
CA GLY A 132 -13.31 -0.46 -18.99
C GLY A 132 -13.05 0.42 -20.21
N ALA A 133 -12.02 1.26 -20.19
CA ALA A 133 -11.58 2.03 -21.35
C ALA A 133 -10.74 1.20 -22.34
N LEU A 134 -10.00 0.22 -21.82
CA LEU A 134 -9.19 -0.73 -22.59
C LEU A 134 -9.66 -2.16 -22.37
N VAL A 135 -9.53 -2.98 -23.41
CA VAL A 135 -9.71 -4.43 -23.34
C VAL A 135 -8.44 -5.12 -23.79
N ARG A 136 -7.99 -6.10 -23.01
CA ARG A 136 -6.85 -6.93 -23.37
C ARG A 136 -7.18 -7.79 -24.61
N SER A 137 -6.44 -7.57 -25.69
CA SER A 137 -6.56 -8.31 -26.96
C SER A 137 -5.53 -9.46 -27.03
N GLY A 138 -4.42 -9.37 -26.29
CA GLY A 138 -3.37 -10.41 -26.27
C GLY A 138 -2.49 -10.43 -25.03
N LYS A 139 -1.36 -11.16 -25.12
CA LYS A 139 -0.45 -11.40 -23.98
C LYS A 139 0.10 -10.11 -23.38
N GLU A 140 0.30 -9.06 -24.21
CA GLU A 140 0.77 -7.72 -23.79
C GLU A 140 0.23 -6.63 -24.73
N SER A 141 -1.03 -6.79 -25.17
CA SER A 141 -1.66 -5.87 -26.13
C SER A 141 -3.10 -5.58 -25.72
N TRP A 142 -3.49 -4.31 -25.82
CA TRP A 142 -4.81 -3.78 -25.45
C TRP A 142 -5.41 -2.97 -26.59
N CYS A 143 -6.73 -3.01 -26.72
CA CYS A 143 -7.49 -2.21 -27.66
C CYS A 143 -8.42 -1.27 -26.90
N TRP A 144 -8.71 -0.11 -27.49
CA TRP A 144 -9.72 0.80 -26.97
C TRP A 144 -11.11 0.19 -27.10
N LEU A 145 -11.88 0.24 -26.02
CA LEU A 145 -13.29 -0.10 -26.07
C LEU A 145 -14.02 1.07 -26.74
N GLN A 146 -14.35 0.95 -28.03
CA GLN A 146 -15.22 1.93 -28.68
C GLN A 146 -16.62 1.83 -28.07
N GLN A 147 -16.97 2.78 -27.21
CA GLN A 147 -18.36 2.99 -26.84
C GLN A 147 -19.04 3.66 -28.04
N SER A 148 -19.76 2.86 -28.84
CA SER A 148 -20.72 3.39 -29.80
C SER A 148 -21.70 4.30 -29.05
N SER A 149 -21.63 5.60 -29.30
CA SER A 149 -22.71 6.55 -29.02
C SER A 149 -23.58 6.70 -30.24
#